data_AF-L2F9B2-F1
#
_entry.id   AF-L2F9B2-F1
#
_cell.length_a   1.000
_cell.length_b   1.000
_cell.length_c   1.000
_cell.angle_alpha   90.00
_cell.angle_beta   90.00
_cell.angle_gamma   90.00
#
_symmetry.space_group_name_H-M   'P 1'
#
loop_
_entity.id
_entity.type
_entity.pdbx_description
1 polymer ?
#
loop_
_entity_poly.entity_id
_entity_poly.type
_entity_poly.pdbx_seq_one_letter_code
_entity_poly.pdbx_strand_id
1 'polypeptide(L)'
;MKKVVMLSAVAMLSLAGVAVSQAEPTASATASSVAPATSATASATASVASAPTPAKKEEIPQDPPQVQKLIALYPNLIARIAPQGKVCFEGKECDITIAAQLGPADPNNPRDGKTIYEGVCHTCHATGLLGSPKFGDKASWSARIGKGKTTLHNNAINGFNAMPAKGGKADLLDVEVTNAVDYMLDSVK
;
A
#
# COMPACT_ATOMS: atom_id res chain seq x y z
N MET A 1 -49.10 -30.19 -24.24
CA MET A 1 -48.50 -31.55 -24.31
C MET A 1 -47.09 -31.39 -24.87
N LYS A 2 -45.98 -31.89 -24.30
CA LYS A 2 -45.73 -32.69 -23.09
C LYS A 2 -44.55 -32.08 -22.32
N LYS A 3 -44.55 -32.17 -20.99
CA LYS A 3 -43.39 -31.84 -20.14
C LYS A 3 -42.43 -33.04 -20.17
N VAL A 4 -41.12 -32.81 -20.19
CA VAL A 4 -40.13 -33.83 -19.83
C VAL A 4 -39.27 -33.28 -18.70
N VAL A 5 -39.56 -33.79 -17.51
CA VAL A 5 -38.71 -33.66 -16.32
C VAL A 5 -37.80 -34.88 -16.32
N MET A 6 -36.50 -34.70 -16.13
CA MET A 6 -35.66 -35.74 -15.56
C MET A 6 -34.75 -35.14 -14.49
N LEU A 7 -35.12 -35.44 -13.24
CA LEU A 7 -34.16 -35.53 -12.15
C LEU A 7 -33.19 -36.66 -12.47
N SER A 8 -31.92 -36.50 -12.11
CA SER A 8 -31.07 -37.64 -11.78
C SER A 8 -30.20 -37.28 -10.58
N ALA A 9 -30.33 -38.05 -9.51
CA ALA A 9 -29.57 -37.90 -8.28
C ALA A 9 -28.74 -39.17 -8.06
N VAL A 10 -27.43 -39.01 -8.05
CA VAL A 10 -26.43 -40.05 -7.71
C VAL A 10 -25.35 -39.30 -6.93
N ALA A 11 -25.41 -39.29 -5.60
CA ALA A 11 -24.97 -40.33 -4.66
C ALA A 11 -23.54 -40.09 -4.19
N MET A 12 -23.43 -40.06 -2.85
CA MET A 12 -22.23 -39.91 -2.03
C MET A 12 -21.02 -40.69 -2.54
N LEU A 13 -19.83 -40.08 -2.43
CA LEU A 13 -18.62 -40.83 -2.10
C LEU A 13 -17.76 -40.04 -1.10
N SER A 14 -17.80 -40.49 0.15
CA SER A 14 -16.97 -40.01 1.24
C SER A 14 -15.50 -40.37 1.01
N LEU A 15 -14.57 -39.53 1.45
CA LEU A 15 -13.27 -40.03 1.91
C LEU A 15 -12.73 -39.23 3.10
N ALA A 16 -12.09 -39.96 4.01
CA ALA A 16 -11.72 -39.55 5.35
C ALA A 16 -10.77 -38.34 5.42
N GLY A 17 -10.85 -37.61 6.54
CA GLY A 17 -9.82 -36.64 6.91
C GLY A 17 -8.54 -37.32 7.41
N VAL A 18 -7.44 -36.58 7.36
CA VAL A 18 -6.21 -36.85 8.12
C VAL A 18 -6.07 -35.73 9.14
N ALA A 19 -6.15 -36.09 10.42
CA ALA A 19 -5.67 -35.25 11.49
C ALA A 19 -4.16 -35.48 11.64
N VAL A 20 -3.37 -34.41 11.54
CA VAL A 20 -1.99 -34.40 12.04
C VAL A 20 -1.99 -33.72 13.41
N SER A 21 -1.40 -34.41 14.38
CA SER A 21 -1.35 -34.01 15.78
C SER A 21 -0.01 -33.35 16.09
N GLN A 22 -0.05 -32.24 16.82
CA GLN A 22 0.99 -31.70 17.72
C GLN A 22 2.40 -31.40 17.14
N ALA A 23 2.85 -30.14 17.27
CA ALA A 23 3.76 -29.76 18.36
C ALA A 23 4.15 -28.26 18.29
N GLU A 24 3.69 -27.47 19.25
CA GLU A 24 4.54 -26.43 19.88
C GLU A 24 5.36 -27.14 20.97
N PRO A 25 6.65 -26.80 21.19
CA PRO A 25 6.95 -25.51 21.81
C PRO A 25 8.25 -24.84 21.31
N THR A 26 8.34 -23.51 21.45
CA THR A 26 9.19 -22.84 22.45
C THR A 26 9.21 -21.32 22.22
N ALA A 27 8.72 -20.57 23.21
CA ALA A 27 9.15 -19.19 23.37
C ALA A 27 10.64 -19.19 23.77
N SER A 28 11.46 -18.44 23.06
CA SER A 28 12.81 -18.08 23.52
C SER A 28 12.90 -16.56 23.61
N ALA A 29 12.45 -16.04 24.75
CA ALA A 29 12.76 -14.68 25.15
C ALA A 29 14.19 -14.65 25.71
N THR A 30 15.13 -14.08 24.96
CA THR A 30 16.44 -13.70 25.48
C THR A 30 16.49 -12.21 25.76
N ALA A 31 15.84 -11.82 26.87
CA ALA A 31 16.15 -10.55 27.51
C ALA A 31 17.57 -10.63 28.10
N SER A 32 18.55 -9.99 27.46
CA SER A 32 19.82 -9.68 28.13
C SER A 32 19.59 -8.57 29.15
N SER A 33 19.50 -8.97 30.42
CA SER A 33 19.34 -8.08 31.56
C SER A 33 20.55 -7.15 31.73
N VAL A 34 20.32 -5.84 31.60
CA VAL A 34 21.26 -4.80 32.05
C VAL A 34 20.92 -4.43 33.48
N ALA A 35 21.89 -4.56 34.40
CA ALA A 35 21.84 -3.97 35.73
C ALA A 35 23.24 -3.92 36.37
N PRO A 36 23.52 -3.00 37.33
CA PRO A 36 22.84 -1.74 37.61
C PRO A 36 23.77 -0.52 37.49
N ALA A 37 23.20 0.68 37.61
CA ALA A 37 23.96 1.92 37.70
C ALA A 37 24.72 2.05 39.03
N THR A 38 25.88 2.71 38.99
CA THR A 38 26.46 3.41 40.15
C THR A 38 26.65 4.89 39.81
N SER A 39 26.45 5.74 40.81
CA SER A 39 26.18 7.15 40.62
C SER A 39 27.43 8.03 40.62
N ALA A 40 27.40 9.05 39.76
CA ALA A 40 27.90 10.41 39.98
C ALA A 40 29.27 10.62 40.67
N THR A 41 30.18 11.26 39.93
CA THR A 41 30.81 12.49 40.45
C THR A 41 31.07 13.46 39.31
N ALA A 42 30.71 14.73 39.50
CA ALA A 42 30.92 15.76 38.50
C ALA A 42 32.35 16.33 38.58
N SER A 43 32.88 16.73 37.42
CA SER A 43 33.86 17.80 37.33
C SER A 43 33.61 18.56 36.04
N ALA A 44 33.01 19.74 36.18
CA ALA A 44 32.97 20.71 35.10
C ALA A 44 34.35 21.37 34.98
N THR A 45 34.95 21.30 33.80
CA THR A 45 35.95 22.28 33.36
C THR A 45 35.44 22.96 32.11
N ALA A 46 35.55 24.28 32.08
CA ALA A 46 34.89 25.10 31.07
C ALA A 46 35.71 25.20 29.78
N SER A 47 34.98 25.34 28.68
CA SER A 47 35.29 26.19 27.53
C SER A 47 36.74 26.22 27.01
N VAL A 48 36.94 25.59 25.84
CA VAL A 48 37.51 26.35 24.72
C VAL A 48 36.58 26.20 23.53
N ALA A 49 35.90 27.28 23.16
CA ALA A 49 35.18 27.36 21.90
C ALA A 49 36.19 27.51 20.75
N SER A 50 36.43 26.44 20.00
CA SER A 50 37.07 26.56 18.68
C SER A 50 36.04 27.08 17.68
N ALA A 51 36.21 28.33 17.24
CA ALA A 51 35.47 28.91 16.14
C ALA A 51 35.66 28.07 14.85
N PRO A 52 34.66 28.04 13.93
CA PRO A 52 34.67 27.11 12.82
C PRO A 52 35.78 27.41 11.82
N THR A 53 36.57 26.40 11.49
CA THR A 53 37.45 26.40 10.31
C THR A 53 36.61 26.71 9.06
N PRO A 54 37.05 27.61 8.16
CA PRO A 54 36.28 27.95 6.97
C PRO A 54 35.96 26.69 6.15
N ALA A 55 34.68 26.50 5.84
CA ALA A 55 34.24 25.37 5.05
C ALA A 55 34.94 25.40 3.68
N LYS A 56 35.90 24.50 3.48
CA LYS A 56 36.35 24.15 2.14
C LYS A 56 35.09 23.68 1.42
N LYS A 57 34.77 24.31 0.30
CA LYS A 57 33.62 23.96 -0.54
C LYS A 57 33.91 22.57 -1.13
N GLU A 58 33.53 21.53 -0.39
CA GLU A 58 33.82 20.16 -0.76
C GLU A 58 33.01 19.83 -2.00
N GLU A 59 33.73 19.60 -3.09
CA GLU A 59 33.15 19.26 -4.37
C GLU A 59 32.44 17.90 -4.22
N ILE A 60 31.13 17.88 -4.50
CA ILE A 60 30.33 16.67 -4.36
C ILE A 60 31.01 15.57 -5.19
N PRO A 61 31.40 14.43 -4.57
CA PRO A 61 32.05 13.34 -5.29
C PRO A 61 31.21 12.95 -6.50
N GLN A 62 31.79 13.05 -7.69
CA GLN A 62 31.08 12.75 -8.92
C GLN A 62 30.64 11.29 -8.91
N ASP A 63 29.37 11.06 -9.25
CA ASP A 63 28.78 9.72 -9.33
C ASP A 63 29.67 8.79 -10.16
N PRO A 64 29.88 7.52 -9.74
CA PRO A 64 30.68 6.58 -10.53
C PRO A 64 30.19 6.45 -11.98
N PRO A 65 31.05 6.14 -12.97
CA PRO A 65 30.66 6.04 -14.38
C PRO A 65 29.48 5.10 -14.65
N GLN A 66 29.31 4.07 -13.81
CA GLN A 66 28.18 3.14 -13.83
C GLN A 66 26.86 3.82 -13.46
N VAL A 67 26.86 4.71 -12.46
CA VAL A 67 25.70 5.50 -12.02
C VAL A 67 25.35 6.56 -13.07
N GLN A 68 26.34 7.25 -13.63
CA GLN A 68 26.15 8.18 -14.75
C GLN A 68 25.50 7.50 -15.96
N LYS A 69 25.99 6.30 -16.33
CA LYS A 69 25.39 5.47 -17.38
C LYS A 69 23.96 5.05 -17.04
N LEU A 70 23.67 4.74 -15.78
CA LEU A 70 22.32 4.39 -15.33
C LEU A 70 21.35 5.58 -15.46
N ILE A 71 21.77 6.78 -15.05
CA ILE A 71 21.00 8.02 -15.19
C ILE A 71 20.70 8.29 -16.67
N ALA A 72 21.70 8.17 -17.56
CA ALA A 72 21.54 8.36 -18.99
C ALA A 72 20.61 7.34 -19.67
N LEU A 73 20.56 6.10 -19.18
CA LEU A 73 19.64 5.06 -19.67
C LEU A 73 18.20 5.26 -19.23
N TYR A 74 17.95 5.97 -18.12
CA TYR A 74 16.63 6.19 -17.55
C TYR A 74 16.34 7.67 -17.26
N PRO A 75 16.33 8.56 -18.27
CA PRO A 75 16.17 10.00 -18.08
C PRO A 75 14.85 10.41 -17.39
N ASN A 76 13.81 9.57 -17.53
CA ASN A 76 12.50 9.77 -16.91
C ASN A 76 12.33 9.00 -15.58
N LEU A 77 13.39 8.44 -14.99
CA LEU A 77 13.28 7.63 -13.76
C LEU A 77 12.70 8.45 -12.62
N ILE A 78 13.30 9.61 -12.32
CA ILE A 78 12.86 10.49 -11.23
C ILE A 78 11.39 10.90 -11.43
N ALA A 79 11.01 11.28 -12.66
CA ALA A 79 9.62 11.64 -12.99
C ALA A 79 8.61 10.47 -12.84
N ARG A 80 9.05 9.21 -12.95
CA ARG A 80 8.22 8.02 -12.75
C ARG A 80 8.10 7.58 -11.30
N ILE A 81 9.10 7.85 -10.46
CA ILE A 81 9.02 7.61 -9.01
C ILE A 81 8.55 8.89 -8.26
N ALA A 82 8.36 10.01 -8.96
CA ALA A 82 7.80 11.25 -8.42
C ALA A 82 6.34 11.18 -7.91
N PRO A 83 5.39 10.46 -8.56
CA PRO A 83 3.97 10.49 -8.17
C PRO A 83 3.63 9.69 -6.91
N GLN A 84 4.57 9.51 -5.99
CA GLN A 84 4.59 8.29 -5.19
C GLN A 84 4.84 8.45 -3.66
N GLY A 85 5.65 9.37 -3.13
CA GLY A 85 6.11 9.29 -1.70
C GLY A 85 7.62 9.52 -1.62
N LYS A 86 8.39 9.32 -0.53
CA LYS A 86 9.82 9.77 -0.50
C LYS A 86 10.88 8.87 0.17
N VAL A 87 12.13 8.98 -0.31
CA VAL A 87 13.38 8.59 0.39
C VAL A 87 14.00 9.85 1.00
N CYS A 88 14.47 9.73 2.22
CA CYS A 88 15.37 10.69 2.85
C CYS A 88 16.67 9.96 3.19
N PHE A 89 17.83 10.60 3.00
CA PHE A 89 19.08 10.14 3.59
C PHE A 89 19.32 10.90 4.89
N GLU A 90 19.88 10.22 5.89
CA GLU A 90 20.11 10.79 7.21
C GLU A 90 21.00 12.06 7.11
N GLY A 91 20.48 13.20 7.57
CA GLY A 91 21.14 14.51 7.46
C GLY A 91 21.02 15.22 6.10
N LYS A 92 20.16 14.77 5.17
CA LYS A 92 19.85 15.45 3.90
C LYS A 92 18.35 15.68 3.74
N GLU A 93 17.96 16.61 2.87
CA GLU A 93 16.55 16.81 2.54
C GLU A 93 15.97 15.57 1.84
N CYS A 94 14.66 15.39 2.00
CA CYS A 94 13.92 14.28 1.40
C CYS A 94 13.71 14.57 -0.08
N ASP A 95 14.72 14.27 -0.90
CA ASP A 95 14.77 14.70 -2.30
C ASP A 95 14.24 13.64 -3.27
N ILE A 96 14.54 12.37 -2.98
CA ILE A 96 14.18 11.24 -3.84
C ILE A 96 12.76 10.80 -3.49
N THR A 97 12.04 10.29 -4.49
CA THR A 97 10.60 10.01 -4.40
C THR A 97 10.39 8.47 -4.51
N ILE A 98 9.56 7.81 -3.66
CA ILE A 98 9.29 6.34 -3.54
C ILE A 98 7.79 6.04 -3.63
N ALA A 99 7.40 4.92 -4.27
CA ALA A 99 6.05 4.30 -4.37
C ALA A 99 5.00 4.64 -3.28
N ALA A 100 3.74 4.83 -3.71
CA ALA A 100 2.58 5.28 -2.92
C ALA A 100 2.04 4.24 -1.93
N GLN A 101 2.86 3.93 -0.92
CA GLN A 101 2.40 3.37 0.32
C GLN A 101 1.59 4.45 1.04
N LEU A 102 0.28 4.50 0.72
CA LEU A 102 -0.73 5.00 1.64
C LEU A 102 -0.41 4.40 3.01
N GLY A 103 -0.01 5.27 3.95
CA GLY A 103 0.39 4.86 5.29
C GLY A 103 -0.71 4.09 6.03
N PRO A 104 -0.45 3.65 7.26
CA PRO A 104 -1.49 3.11 8.14
C PRO A 104 -2.71 4.03 8.10
N ALA A 105 -3.91 3.46 7.98
CA ALA A 105 -5.11 4.29 8.00
C ALA A 105 -5.34 4.87 9.39
N ASP A 106 -5.79 6.11 9.46
CA ASP A 106 -6.20 6.77 10.70
C ASP A 106 -7.73 6.75 10.78
N PRO A 107 -8.33 5.98 11.73
CA PRO A 107 -9.79 5.96 11.93
C PRO A 107 -10.39 7.33 12.23
N ASN A 108 -9.61 8.28 12.75
CA ASN A 108 -10.06 9.62 13.12
C ASN A 108 -9.98 10.62 11.96
N ASN A 109 -9.19 10.30 10.93
CA ASN A 109 -9.01 11.14 9.74
C ASN A 109 -8.94 10.28 8.46
N PRO A 110 -10.07 9.66 8.03
CA PRO A 110 -10.11 8.85 6.82
C PRO A 110 -9.77 9.66 5.57
N ARG A 111 -8.97 9.09 4.68
CA ARG A 111 -8.56 9.76 3.43
C ARG A 111 -9.74 9.89 2.45
N ASP A 112 -9.64 10.90 1.59
CA ASP A 112 -10.62 11.16 0.54
C ASP A 112 -10.55 10.14 -0.60
N GLY A 113 -11.61 10.09 -1.41
CA GLY A 113 -11.76 9.09 -2.46
C GLY A 113 -10.74 9.18 -3.60
N LYS A 114 -10.25 10.38 -3.91
CA LYS A 114 -9.22 10.58 -4.93
C LYS A 114 -7.88 10.04 -4.45
N THR A 115 -7.50 10.35 -3.23
CA THR A 115 -6.27 9.83 -2.59
C THR A 115 -6.25 8.30 -2.58
N ILE A 116 -7.36 7.65 -2.22
CA ILE A 116 -7.46 6.18 -2.22
C ILE A 116 -7.48 5.60 -3.64
N TYR A 117 -8.18 6.25 -4.57
CA TYR A 117 -8.16 5.84 -5.98
C TYR A 117 -6.74 5.88 -6.54
N GLU A 118 -6.02 6.99 -6.37
CA GLU A 118 -4.64 7.15 -6.86
C GLU A 118 -3.67 6.21 -6.14
N GLY A 119 -3.83 5.97 -4.84
CA GLY A 119 -2.96 5.06 -4.09
C GLY A 119 -3.18 3.56 -4.37
N VAL A 120 -4.39 3.14 -4.76
CA VAL A 120 -4.74 1.71 -4.89
C VAL A 120 -5.51 1.41 -6.17
N CYS A 121 -6.70 2.02 -6.33
CA CYS A 121 -7.68 1.57 -7.33
C CYS A 121 -7.26 1.84 -8.78
N HIS A 122 -6.48 2.89 -9.03
CA HIS A 122 -6.07 3.31 -10.38
C HIS A 122 -5.31 2.20 -11.12
N THR A 123 -4.52 1.40 -10.40
CA THR A 123 -3.68 0.31 -10.94
C THR A 123 -4.46 -0.61 -11.88
N CYS A 124 -5.72 -0.91 -11.53
CA CYS A 124 -6.63 -1.65 -12.39
C CYS A 124 -7.56 -0.72 -13.19
N HIS A 125 -8.21 0.22 -12.50
CA HIS A 125 -9.33 0.97 -13.06
C HIS A 125 -8.94 2.15 -13.97
N ALA A 126 -7.67 2.56 -14.04
CA ALA A 126 -7.25 3.62 -14.98
C ALA A 126 -7.26 3.12 -16.44
N THR A 127 -6.94 1.84 -16.67
CA THR A 127 -6.82 1.24 -18.00
C THR A 127 -7.85 0.15 -18.28
N GLY A 128 -8.52 -0.37 -17.25
CA GLY A 128 -9.45 -1.50 -17.37
C GLY A 128 -8.77 -2.87 -17.29
N LEU A 129 -7.66 -2.95 -16.52
CA LEU A 129 -6.89 -4.18 -16.33
C LEU A 129 -7.78 -5.33 -15.86
N LEU A 130 -7.59 -6.53 -16.45
CA LEU A 130 -8.42 -7.73 -16.21
C LEU A 130 -9.94 -7.51 -16.40
N GLY A 131 -10.35 -6.54 -17.24
CA GLY A 131 -11.77 -6.23 -17.47
C GLY A 131 -12.42 -5.44 -16.33
N SER A 132 -11.62 -4.80 -15.48
CA SER A 132 -12.13 -3.83 -14.49
C SER A 132 -12.81 -2.64 -15.20
N PRO A 133 -13.89 -2.06 -14.63
CA PRO A 133 -14.54 -0.90 -15.24
C PRO A 133 -13.62 0.32 -15.20
N LYS A 134 -13.36 0.89 -16.37
CA LYS A 134 -12.44 2.02 -16.51
C LYS A 134 -13.01 3.29 -15.87
N PHE A 135 -12.19 4.05 -15.17
CA PHE A 135 -12.53 5.36 -14.61
C PHE A 135 -12.96 6.33 -15.74
N GLY A 136 -14.03 7.10 -15.52
CA GLY A 136 -14.62 7.99 -16.53
C GLY A 136 -15.39 7.31 -17.69
N ASP A 137 -15.38 5.98 -17.81
CA ASP A 137 -16.10 5.28 -18.89
C ASP A 137 -17.58 5.05 -18.55
N LYS A 138 -18.44 5.99 -18.97
CA LYS A 138 -19.89 5.92 -18.77
C LYS A 138 -20.51 4.61 -19.30
N ALA A 139 -19.97 4.02 -20.37
CA ALA A 139 -20.50 2.76 -20.89
C ALA A 139 -20.23 1.60 -19.91
N SER A 140 -18.97 1.44 -19.47
CA SER A 140 -18.57 0.41 -18.48
C SER A 140 -19.28 0.52 -17.12
N TRP A 141 -19.71 1.73 -16.73
CA TRP A 141 -20.35 1.99 -15.43
C TRP A 141 -21.89 1.96 -15.47
N SER A 142 -22.53 2.24 -16.61
CA SER A 142 -23.99 2.30 -16.76
C SER A 142 -24.75 1.13 -16.08
N ALA A 143 -24.44 -0.11 -16.46
CA ALA A 143 -25.06 -1.32 -15.93
C ALA A 143 -24.71 -1.61 -14.45
N ARG A 144 -23.64 -0.99 -13.93
CA ARG A 144 -23.17 -1.15 -12.54
C ARG A 144 -23.88 -0.16 -11.62
N ILE A 145 -24.05 1.09 -12.06
CA ILE A 145 -24.85 2.11 -11.37
C ILE A 145 -26.28 1.61 -11.16
N GLY A 146 -26.86 0.94 -12.16
CA GLY A 146 -28.17 0.28 -12.07
C GLY A 146 -28.29 -0.85 -11.02
N LYS A 147 -27.20 -1.28 -10.39
CA LYS A 147 -27.23 -2.20 -9.23
C LYS A 147 -27.36 -1.48 -7.88
N GLY A 148 -27.21 -0.16 -7.85
CA GLY A 148 -27.29 0.67 -6.65
C GLY A 148 -25.94 0.85 -5.96
N LYS A 149 -25.74 2.05 -5.39
CA LYS A 149 -24.51 2.51 -4.74
C LYS A 149 -24.03 1.55 -3.64
N THR A 150 -24.94 1.13 -2.75
CA THR A 150 -24.66 0.21 -1.63
C THR A 150 -24.09 -1.13 -2.08
N THR A 151 -24.55 -1.68 -3.21
CA THR A 151 -24.01 -2.93 -3.76
C THR A 151 -22.58 -2.75 -4.27
N LEU A 152 -22.27 -1.60 -4.88
CA LEU A 152 -20.92 -1.29 -5.35
C LEU A 152 -19.94 -1.07 -4.17
N HIS A 153 -20.40 -0.40 -3.11
CA HIS A 153 -19.66 -0.28 -1.84
C HIS A 153 -19.35 -1.66 -1.24
N ASN A 154 -20.36 -2.50 -1.05
CA ASN A 154 -20.20 -3.83 -0.47
C ASN A 154 -19.25 -4.72 -1.31
N ASN A 155 -19.36 -4.67 -2.64
CA ASN A 155 -18.47 -5.40 -3.55
C ASN A 155 -17.02 -4.88 -3.49
N ALA A 156 -16.80 -3.59 -3.29
CA ALA A 156 -15.45 -3.03 -3.16
C ALA A 156 -14.79 -3.36 -1.81
N ILE A 157 -15.58 -3.33 -0.72
CA ILE A 157 -15.11 -3.70 0.63
C ILE A 157 -14.76 -5.19 0.68
N ASN A 158 -15.69 -6.07 0.28
CA ASN A 158 -15.58 -7.52 0.45
C ASN A 158 -14.87 -8.24 -0.72
N GLY A 159 -14.68 -7.56 -1.85
CA GLY A 159 -14.19 -8.14 -3.10
C GLY A 159 -15.32 -8.73 -3.95
N PHE A 160 -15.09 -8.78 -5.26
CA PHE A 160 -16.07 -9.28 -6.23
C PHE A 160 -15.41 -9.72 -7.55
N ASN A 161 -15.64 -10.96 -7.97
CA ASN A 161 -14.96 -11.59 -9.12
C ASN A 161 -13.42 -11.47 -9.00
N ALA A 162 -12.77 -10.83 -9.97
CA ALA A 162 -11.32 -10.58 -9.96
C ALA A 162 -10.90 -9.34 -9.15
N MET A 163 -11.84 -8.58 -8.57
CA MET A 163 -11.53 -7.45 -7.69
C MET A 163 -11.31 -7.97 -6.25
N PRO A 164 -10.09 -7.86 -5.69
CA PRO A 164 -9.83 -8.27 -4.31
C PRO A 164 -10.53 -7.36 -3.30
N ALA A 165 -10.77 -7.89 -2.09
CA ALA A 165 -11.30 -7.13 -0.96
C ALA A 165 -10.47 -5.85 -0.70
N LYS A 166 -11.15 -4.73 -0.48
CA LYS A 166 -10.56 -3.40 -0.28
C LYS A 166 -9.57 -2.99 -1.39
N GLY A 167 -9.80 -3.44 -2.62
CA GLY A 167 -8.88 -3.21 -3.75
C GLY A 167 -7.49 -3.85 -3.57
N GLY A 168 -7.33 -4.78 -2.63
CA GLY A 168 -6.07 -5.47 -2.34
C GLY A 168 -5.26 -4.85 -1.21
N LYS A 169 -5.69 -3.74 -0.60
CA LYS A 169 -5.03 -3.13 0.56
C LYS A 169 -5.86 -3.32 1.83
N ALA A 170 -5.50 -4.34 2.61
CA ALA A 170 -6.23 -4.74 3.81
C ALA A 170 -6.36 -3.62 4.86
N ASP A 171 -5.33 -2.77 4.99
CA ASP A 171 -5.29 -1.67 5.98
C ASP A 171 -6.19 -0.48 5.65
N LEU A 172 -6.94 -0.49 4.54
CA LEU A 172 -7.91 0.57 4.27
C LEU A 172 -9.12 0.45 5.21
N LEU A 173 -9.63 1.60 5.65
CA LEU A 173 -10.93 1.63 6.33
C LEU A 173 -12.06 1.42 5.31
N ASP A 174 -13.18 0.86 5.75
CA ASP A 174 -14.32 0.64 4.86
C ASP A 174 -14.85 1.97 4.28
N VAL A 175 -14.80 3.04 5.08
CA VAL A 175 -15.11 4.41 4.64
C VAL A 175 -14.12 4.96 3.59
N GLU A 176 -12.84 4.58 3.65
CA GLU A 176 -11.86 4.96 2.63
C GLU A 176 -12.16 4.27 1.30
N VAL A 177 -12.61 3.01 1.35
CA VAL A 177 -13.04 2.25 0.18
C VAL A 177 -14.33 2.81 -0.42
N THR A 178 -15.33 3.18 0.40
CA THR A 178 -16.57 3.79 -0.12
C THR A 178 -16.35 5.19 -0.67
N ASN A 179 -15.48 6.00 -0.04
CA ASN A 179 -15.01 7.29 -0.59
C ASN A 179 -14.40 7.10 -2.00
N ALA A 180 -13.55 6.07 -2.19
CA ALA A 180 -12.95 5.78 -3.49
C ALA A 180 -13.99 5.39 -4.54
N VAL A 181 -14.95 4.52 -4.19
CA VAL A 181 -16.05 4.16 -5.09
C VAL A 181 -16.88 5.39 -5.45
N ASP A 182 -17.12 6.30 -4.52
CA ASP A 182 -17.88 7.53 -4.78
C ASP A 182 -17.17 8.45 -5.76
N TYR A 183 -15.86 8.68 -5.57
CA TYR A 183 -15.02 9.41 -6.51
C TYR A 183 -15.04 8.80 -7.93
N MET A 184 -15.04 7.46 -8.02
CA MET A 184 -15.16 6.74 -9.29
C MET A 184 -16.55 6.90 -9.92
N LEU A 185 -17.62 6.86 -9.14
CA LEU A 185 -18.98 7.08 -9.60
C LEU A 185 -19.22 8.53 -10.04
N ASP A 186 -18.60 9.50 -9.37
CA ASP A 186 -18.67 10.91 -9.75
C ASP A 186 -18.05 11.17 -11.12
N SER A 187 -17.00 10.43 -11.50
CA SER A 187 -16.34 10.53 -12.81
C SER A 187 -17.22 10.18 -14.02
N VAL A 188 -18.38 9.54 -13.78
CA VAL A 188 -19.28 9.03 -14.84
C VAL A 188 -20.70 9.58 -14.79
N LYS A 189 -21.00 10.51 -13.87
CA LYS A 189 -22.26 11.26 -13.84
C LYS A 189 -22.41 12.14 -15.08
#